data_AF-A0A539EBE0-F1
#
_entry.id   AF-A0A539EBE0-F1
#
_cell.length_a   1.000
_cell.length_b   1.000
_cell.length_c   1.000
_cell.angle_alpha   90.00
_cell.angle_beta   90.00
_cell.angle_gamma   90.00
#
_symmetry.space_group_name_H-M   'P 1'
#
loop_
_entity.id
_entity.type
_entity.pdbx_description
1 polymer ?
#
loop_
_entity_poly.entity_id
_entity_poly.type
_entity_poly.pdbx_seq_one_letter_code
_entity_poly.pdbx_strand_id
1 'polypeptide(L)'
;MYACWAVYAGGFLPEAGIGFASSVDGGVSWAAASQVFPVVGIRASNGPDAQFNNTRVNGFPSITCDISTGPNSGRVYITYSDRSTGDSDVYCRYSDDGGTSWSAAVRVHPDPVSNGKQQWFPWI
;
A
#
# COMPACT_ATOMS: atom_id res chain seq x y z
N MET A 1 14.44 5.80 8.36
CA MET A 1 13.75 6.21 7.11
C MET A 1 13.16 4.99 6.45
N TYR A 2 11.99 5.15 5.83
CA TYR A 2 11.28 4.06 5.17
C TYR A 2 10.83 4.51 3.78
N ALA A 3 10.86 3.59 2.82
CA ALA A 3 10.33 3.79 1.49
C ALA A 3 9.40 2.63 1.14
N CYS A 4 8.31 2.93 0.44
CA CYS A 4 7.42 1.92 -0.12
C CYS A 4 7.08 2.26 -1.57
N TRP A 5 6.74 1.24 -2.35
CA TRP A 5 6.35 1.40 -3.75
C TRP A 5 5.45 0.25 -4.19
N ALA A 6 4.73 0.47 -5.29
CA ALA A 6 3.99 -0.59 -5.97
C ALA A 6 4.95 -1.46 -6.79
N VAL A 7 4.84 -2.78 -6.65
CA VAL A 7 5.58 -3.76 -7.45
C VAL A 7 4.72 -4.22 -8.62
N TYR A 8 5.26 -4.15 -9.83
CA TYR A 8 4.64 -4.69 -11.05
C TYR A 8 5.35 -5.98 -11.44
N ALA A 9 4.69 -7.13 -11.30
CA ALA A 9 5.27 -8.42 -11.64
C ALA A 9 5.61 -8.48 -13.15
N GLY A 10 6.88 -8.71 -13.48
CA GLY A 10 7.35 -8.68 -14.87
C GLY A 10 7.22 -7.32 -15.58
N GLY A 11 6.95 -6.24 -14.84
CA GLY A 11 6.72 -4.91 -15.40
C GLY A 11 5.32 -4.71 -16.00
N PHE A 12 4.40 -5.64 -15.78
CA PHE A 12 3.05 -5.57 -16.31
C PHE A 12 2.06 -5.01 -15.30
N LEU A 13 1.04 -4.31 -15.80
CA LEU A 13 -0.13 -3.89 -15.04
C LEU A 13 -1.06 -5.10 -14.79
N PRO A 14 -1.82 -5.13 -13.67
CA PRO A 14 -1.77 -4.21 -12.55
C PRO A 14 -0.64 -4.52 -11.56
N GLU A 15 -0.55 -3.73 -10.48
CA GLU A 15 0.35 -3.99 -9.35
C GLU A 15 0.12 -5.40 -8.77
N ALA A 16 1.19 -6.07 -8.35
CA ALA A 16 1.19 -7.42 -7.78
C ALA A 16 1.62 -7.47 -6.31
N GLY A 17 2.19 -6.39 -5.78
CA GLY A 17 2.65 -6.33 -4.39
C GLY A 17 3.08 -4.95 -3.94
N ILE A 18 3.40 -4.86 -2.66
CA ILE A 18 4.05 -3.69 -2.05
C ILE A 18 5.51 -4.01 -1.80
N GLY A 19 6.38 -3.16 -2.35
CA GLY A 19 7.81 -3.15 -2.08
C GLY A 19 8.13 -2.24 -0.90
N PHE A 20 9.18 -2.59 -0.16
CA PHE A 20 9.63 -1.86 1.01
C PHE A 20 11.16 -1.89 1.13
N ALA A 21 11.72 -0.79 1.61
CA ALA A 21 13.10 -0.68 2.06
C ALA A 21 13.21 0.27 3.25
N SER A 22 14.22 0.03 4.10
CA SER A 22 14.51 0.86 5.27
C SER A 22 15.95 1.31 5.29
N SER A 23 16.18 2.44 5.95
CA SER A 23 17.49 3.01 6.21
C SER A 23 17.56 3.50 7.65
N VAL A 24 18.68 3.21 8.32
CA VAL A 24 18.93 3.58 9.72
C VAL A 24 19.93 4.73 9.86
N ASP A 25 20.48 5.23 8.75
CA ASP A 25 21.55 6.23 8.69
C ASP A 25 21.16 7.48 7.90
N GLY A 26 19.86 7.81 7.89
CA GLY A 26 19.36 9.01 7.21
C GLY A 26 19.36 8.90 5.69
N GLY A 27 19.29 7.69 5.14
CA GLY A 27 19.21 7.44 3.69
C GLY A 27 20.57 7.29 3.02
N VAL A 28 21.67 7.24 3.78
CA VAL A 28 23.02 7.03 3.25
C VAL A 28 23.18 5.61 2.71
N SER A 29 22.66 4.62 3.44
CA SER A 29 22.55 3.24 3.00
C SER A 29 21.17 2.67 3.28
N TRP A 30 20.80 1.65 2.51
CA TRP A 30 19.50 0.99 2.60
C TRP A 30 19.68 -0.51 2.80
N ALA A 31 18.83 -1.09 3.64
CA ALA A 31 18.67 -2.54 3.70
C ALA A 31 18.18 -3.06 2.34
N ALA A 32 18.37 -4.36 2.10
CA ALA A 32 17.91 -5.00 0.88
C ALA A 32 16.40 -4.81 0.70
N ALA A 33 16.02 -4.26 -0.45
CA ALA A 33 14.62 -4.08 -0.82
C ALA A 33 13.92 -5.44 -0.98
N SER A 34 12.66 -5.52 -0.55
CA SER A 34 11.85 -6.73 -0.72
C SER A 34 10.38 -6.40 -0.99
N GLN A 35 9.67 -7.34 -1.62
CA GLN A 35 8.20 -7.31 -1.63
C GLN A 35 7.69 -7.88 -0.30
N VAL A 36 6.98 -7.06 0.48
CA VAL A 36 6.58 -7.40 1.85
C VAL A 36 5.21 -8.08 1.94
N PHE A 37 4.33 -7.84 0.97
CA PHE A 37 3.06 -8.57 0.82
C PHE A 37 2.49 -8.40 -0.60
N PRO A 38 1.69 -9.36 -1.09
CA PRO A 38 1.01 -9.25 -2.38
C PRO A 38 -0.18 -8.29 -2.30
N VAL A 39 -0.56 -7.73 -3.45
CA VAL A 39 -1.81 -6.99 -3.64
C VAL A 39 -2.46 -7.37 -4.97
N VAL A 40 -3.76 -7.16 -5.08
CA VAL A 40 -4.43 -7.14 -6.39
C VAL A 40 -4.58 -5.68 -6.80
N GLY A 41 -3.67 -5.19 -7.63
CA GLY A 41 -3.58 -3.79 -8.02
C GLY A 41 -4.77 -3.26 -8.81
N ILE A 42 -4.92 -1.93 -8.80
CA ILE A 42 -6.07 -1.22 -9.38
C ILE A 42 -5.77 -0.55 -10.72
N ARG A 43 -4.49 -0.38 -11.08
CA ARG A 43 -4.12 0.30 -12.33
C ARG A 43 -4.05 -0.70 -13.48
N ALA A 44 -5.10 -0.77 -14.29
CA ALA A 44 -5.13 -1.63 -15.48
C ALA A 44 -4.64 -0.95 -16.77
N SER A 45 -4.53 0.39 -16.80
CA SER A 45 -4.08 1.13 -17.97
C SER A 45 -3.29 2.40 -17.62
N ASN A 46 -2.74 3.07 -18.63
CA ASN A 46 -2.12 4.39 -18.52
C ASN A 46 -3.10 5.54 -18.84
N GLY A 47 -4.37 5.24 -19.07
CA GLY A 47 -5.39 6.19 -19.47
C GLY A 47 -6.58 6.24 -18.51
N PRO A 48 -7.67 6.91 -18.92
CA PRO A 48 -8.96 6.84 -18.25
C PRO A 48 -9.43 5.41 -18.05
N ASP A 49 -10.08 5.15 -16.91
CA ASP A 49 -10.67 3.86 -16.61
C ASP A 49 -12.17 4.04 -16.26
N ALA A 50 -13.04 3.34 -17.00
CA ALA A 50 -14.49 3.42 -16.82
C ALA A 50 -14.95 2.91 -15.45
N GLN A 51 -14.19 2.03 -14.80
CA GLN A 51 -14.49 1.59 -13.43
C GLN A 51 -14.36 2.74 -12.43
N PHE A 52 -13.51 3.73 -12.75
CA PHE A 52 -13.20 4.89 -11.92
C PHE A 52 -13.77 6.19 -12.50
N ASN A 53 -14.95 6.12 -13.13
CA ASN A 53 -15.63 7.28 -13.74
C ASN A 53 -14.72 8.02 -14.76
N ASN A 54 -14.02 7.25 -15.60
CA ASN A 54 -13.03 7.74 -16.56
C ASN A 54 -11.88 8.54 -15.93
N THR A 55 -11.60 8.30 -14.65
CA THR A 55 -10.41 8.83 -13.97
C THR A 55 -9.25 7.86 -14.17
N ARG A 56 -8.07 8.40 -14.50
CA ARG A 56 -6.85 7.61 -14.51
C ARG A 56 -6.37 7.38 -13.07
N VAL A 57 -6.14 6.12 -12.71
CA VAL A 57 -5.74 5.69 -11.36
C VAL A 57 -4.29 5.18 -11.30
N ASN A 58 -3.81 4.96 -10.07
CA ASN A 58 -2.52 4.37 -9.73
C ASN A 58 -2.63 3.59 -8.42
N GLY A 59 -1.91 2.47 -8.28
CA GLY A 59 -1.88 1.70 -7.03
C GLY A 59 -0.84 2.20 -6.00
N PHE A 60 -0.43 3.47 -6.05
CA PHE A 60 0.70 3.95 -5.23
C PHE A 60 0.38 3.90 -3.73
N PRO A 61 1.19 3.17 -2.93
CA PRO A 61 1.04 3.15 -1.48
C PRO A 61 1.56 4.45 -0.85
N SER A 62 1.09 4.73 0.37
CA SER A 62 1.61 5.77 1.26
C SER A 62 2.17 5.12 2.54
N ILE A 63 3.19 5.72 3.14
CA ILE A 63 3.87 5.17 4.32
C ILE A 63 4.14 6.25 5.36
N THR A 64 3.96 5.92 6.64
CA THR A 64 4.39 6.75 7.76
C THR A 64 4.94 5.91 8.91
N CYS A 65 5.49 6.56 9.92
CA CYS A 65 5.95 5.94 11.16
C CYS A 65 5.39 6.73 12.35
N ASP A 66 4.94 6.03 13.39
CA ASP A 66 4.57 6.66 14.65
C ASP A 66 5.83 7.22 15.33
N ILE A 67 5.87 8.54 15.49
CA ILE A 67 6.96 9.28 16.15
C ILE A 67 6.58 9.76 17.56
N SER A 68 5.45 9.29 18.09
CA SER A 68 5.00 9.60 19.45
C SER A 68 5.82 8.84 20.49
N THR A 69 5.61 9.16 21.76
CA THR A 69 6.10 8.38 22.92
C THR A 69 5.05 7.40 23.43
N GLY A 70 4.03 7.08 22.62
CA GLY A 70 2.93 6.20 22.97
C GLY A 70 3.28 4.71 22.84
N PRO A 71 2.31 3.82 23.10
CA PRO A 71 2.52 2.38 23.04
C PRO A 71 2.88 1.84 21.64
N ASN A 72 2.59 2.60 20.58
CA ASN A 72 2.90 2.24 19.20
C ASN A 72 4.14 2.98 18.65
N SER A 73 4.93 3.64 19.51
CA SER A 73 6.14 4.36 19.08
C SER A 73 7.02 3.48 18.19
N GLY A 74 7.38 4.00 17.01
CA GLY A 74 8.18 3.28 16.02
C GLY A 74 7.39 2.35 15.07
N ARG A 75 6.08 2.18 15.28
CA ARG A 75 5.23 1.40 14.37
C ARG A 75 5.18 2.06 13.00
N VAL A 76 5.43 1.26 11.96
CA VAL A 76 5.37 1.69 10.56
C VAL A 76 3.99 1.35 10.02
N TYR A 77 3.38 2.24 9.24
CA TYR A 77 2.09 2.01 8.61
C TYR A 77 2.21 2.18 7.11
N ILE A 78 1.64 1.25 6.33
CA ILE A 78 1.44 1.39 4.89
C ILE A 78 -0.05 1.39 4.59
N THR A 79 -0.50 2.39 3.85
CA THR A 79 -1.84 2.43 3.26
C THR A 79 -1.75 2.19 1.75
N TYR A 80 -2.65 1.37 1.22
CA TYR A 80 -2.63 0.95 -0.19
C TYR A 80 -4.04 0.64 -0.68
N SER A 81 -4.23 0.65 -2.01
CA SER A 81 -5.46 0.19 -2.65
C SER A 81 -5.32 -1.25 -3.12
N ASP A 82 -6.38 -2.03 -2.98
CA ASP A 82 -6.43 -3.44 -3.38
C ASP A 82 -7.85 -3.79 -3.83
N ARG A 83 -7.99 -4.58 -4.90
CA ARG A 83 -9.30 -5.01 -5.45
C ARG A 83 -9.56 -6.52 -5.34
N SER A 84 -8.88 -7.21 -4.43
CA SER A 84 -9.02 -8.66 -4.20
C SER A 84 -10.44 -9.07 -3.83
N THR A 85 -11.25 -8.13 -3.37
CA THR A 85 -12.63 -8.34 -2.98
C THR A 85 -13.68 -7.92 -4.03
N GLY A 86 -13.25 -7.53 -5.24
CA GLY A 86 -14.14 -7.25 -6.39
C GLY A 86 -14.02 -5.81 -6.89
N ASP A 87 -14.30 -4.84 -6.03
CA ASP A 87 -14.03 -3.42 -6.19
C ASP A 87 -12.79 -2.99 -5.40
N SER A 88 -12.19 -1.85 -5.75
CA SER A 88 -11.02 -1.34 -5.04
C SER A 88 -11.42 -0.84 -3.66
N ASP A 89 -10.70 -1.27 -2.63
CA ASP A 89 -10.82 -0.78 -1.27
C ASP A 89 -9.48 -0.23 -0.78
N VAL A 90 -9.52 0.63 0.24
CA VAL A 90 -8.29 1.10 0.91
C VAL A 90 -8.01 0.25 2.15
N TYR A 91 -6.78 -0.24 2.24
CA TYR A 91 -6.30 -1.05 3.34
C TYR A 91 -5.12 -0.39 4.04
N CYS A 92 -4.95 -0.72 5.31
CA CYS A 92 -3.80 -0.39 6.12
C CYS A 92 -3.17 -1.69 6.66
N ARG A 93 -1.85 -1.75 6.64
CA ARG A 93 -1.05 -2.73 7.39
C ARG A 93 -0.01 -1.98 8.20
N TYR A 94 0.37 -2.56 9.34
CA TYR A 94 1.44 -2.01 10.16
C TYR A 94 2.54 -3.04 10.43
N SER A 95 3.71 -2.54 10.81
CA SER A 95 4.85 -3.33 11.28
C SER A 95 5.36 -2.78 12.60
N ASP A 96 5.59 -3.66 13.57
CA ASP A 96 6.17 -3.37 14.88
C ASP A 96 7.69 -3.65 14.94
N ASP A 97 8.27 -4.17 13.84
CA ASP A 97 9.65 -4.69 13.79
C ASP A 97 10.46 -4.09 12.62
N GLY A 98 10.18 -2.82 12.30
CA GLY A 98 10.94 -2.07 11.31
C GLY A 98 10.71 -2.51 9.85
N GLY A 99 9.58 -3.17 9.59
CA GLY A 99 9.19 -3.69 8.27
C GLY A 99 9.59 -5.13 8.00
N THR A 100 10.04 -5.87 9.01
CA THR A 100 10.42 -7.29 8.90
C THR A 100 9.20 -8.19 8.75
N SER A 101 8.13 -7.90 9.50
CA SER A 101 6.82 -8.53 9.38
C SER A 101 5.71 -7.49 9.39
N TRP A 102 4.55 -7.87 8.85
CA TRP A 102 3.41 -6.97 8.66
C TRP A 102 2.13 -7.61 9.18
N SER A 103 1.26 -6.79 9.76
CA SER A 103 -0.06 -7.19 10.23
C SER A 103 -0.92 -7.77 9.09
N ALA A 104 -2.02 -8.40 9.46
CA ALA A 104 -3.12 -8.65 8.52
C ALA A 104 -3.62 -7.30 7.94
N ALA A 105 -4.17 -7.36 6.71
CA ALA A 105 -4.78 -6.19 6.08
C ALA A 105 -6.02 -5.76 6.86
N VAL A 106 -6.09 -4.46 7.19
CA VAL A 106 -7.26 -3.85 7.79
C VAL A 106 -7.88 -2.91 6.78
N ARG A 107 -9.12 -3.17 6.36
CA ARG A 107 -9.86 -2.25 5.51
C ARG A 107 -10.26 -1.01 6.31
N VAL A 108 -10.00 0.19 5.78
CA VAL A 108 -10.10 1.44 6.56
C VAL A 108 -11.50 2.04 6.61
N HIS A 109 -12.46 1.45 5.90
CA HIS A 109 -13.82 1.94 5.80
C HIS A 109 -14.85 0.81 6.05
N PRO A 110 -16.08 1.17 6.47
CA PRO A 110 -17.06 0.19 6.97
C PRO A 110 -18.10 -0.27 5.95
N ASP A 111 -18.05 0.18 4.69
CA ASP A 111 -19.07 -0.19 3.70
C ASP A 111 -19.05 -1.69 3.35
N PRO A 112 -20.13 -2.26 2.77
CA PRO A 112 -20.13 -3.66 2.38
C PRO A 112 -19.08 -3.95 1.31
N VAL A 113 -18.44 -5.11 1.41
CA VAL A 113 -17.54 -5.63 0.39
C VAL A 113 -18.27 -5.82 -0.95
N SER A 114 -17.62 -5.53 -2.08
CA SER A 114 -18.17 -5.80 -3.43
C SER A 114 -19.47 -5.05 -3.71
N ASN A 115 -19.58 -3.80 -3.25
CA ASN A 115 -20.79 -2.98 -3.38
C ASN A 115 -20.78 -2.10 -4.66
N GLY A 116 -19.72 -2.21 -5.46
CA GLY A 116 -19.54 -1.44 -6.69
C GLY A 116 -19.05 -0.01 -6.45
N LYS A 117 -18.58 0.30 -5.24
CA LYS A 117 -17.95 1.57 -4.90
C LYS A 117 -16.46 1.36 -4.91
N GLN A 118 -15.81 2.07 -5.81
CA GLN A 118 -14.36 2.12 -5.81
C GLN A 118 -13.94 3.04 -4.63
N GLN A 119 -12.93 2.64 -3.87
CA GLN A 119 -12.16 3.48 -2.94
C GLN A 119 -10.67 3.39 -3.28
N TRP A 120 -10.09 4.53 -3.65
CA TRP A 120 -8.73 4.62 -4.18
C TRP A 120 -8.11 5.99 -3.84
N PHE A 121 -6.78 6.09 -3.88
CA PHE A 121 -5.97 7.22 -3.34
C PHE A 121 -5.83 7.26 -1.82
N PRO A 122 -5.12 6.28 -1.23
CA PRO A 122 -4.75 6.35 0.17
C PRO A 122 -3.70 7.43 0.42
N TRP A 123 -3.81 8.11 1.56
CA TRP A 123 -2.77 8.97 2.12
C TRP A 123 -2.69 8.76 3.63
N ILE A 124 -1.49 8.90 4.19
CA ILE A 124 -1.22 8.88 5.63
C ILE A 124 -0.05 9.80 5.96
#